data_AF-A0A672KNN1-F1
#
_entry.id   AF-A0A672KNN1-F1
#
_cell.length_a   1.000
_cell.length_b   1.000
_cell.length_c   1.000
_cell.angle_alpha   90.00
_cell.angle_beta   90.00
_cell.angle_gamma   90.00
#
_symmetry.space_group_name_H-M   'P 1'
#
loop_
_entity.id
_entity.type
_entity.pdbx_description
1 polymer ?
#
loop_
_entity_poly.entity_id
_entity_poly.type
_entity_poly.pdbx_seq_one_letter_code
_entity_poly.pdbx_strand_id
1 'polypeptide(L)'
;PCLRLCIRCECLQTFKTAAPCKTVKDLTSGAAMSQALHQIDPSWFNESWLARIKEDVGDNVRLTVDLFFFYAFVLAQQITDFPLPDLVRVVEQSDQVELGRLLQLILGCAVQCDRKQDYVQIIMILEESVQHVVMTAIQELMSKETVSKLGTEYPGDFEKQLKKALEDLTEVMAEKEELAQRCQELDMQVRVTSYIHNKQEKLSNEMTSVLSGGFVWQKELMDSVLKLLGYILAHTISIERDTLRETNEELRCTQAQQDQLLHARKYQTGSPSHDNLAAEMLPIEYREKFIRLQHENKMLRLQQEESENERITELQELLEEARRGRSQLDTENRLNRERIGELQQQVEDLQKALQTQGAKPEDSHLKRKLDAHMVQLNEAQDEIMKKKELLEDLQPDATQTSVKMDELVAALKKKDEDMRAMEDRYKMYLEKARDVIRALDPKLNPASAEIQSLKAQLSEKEKKIIALERECEQAKLREYEEKLIVTAWYNKSLNFQKIAIESRLSGRSNSLVPPGQSFLAQQRQVTNARRTMSINMPATSSK
;
A
#
# COMPACT_ATOMS: atom_id res chain seq x y z
N PRO A 1 -36.95 -9.02 41.94
CA PRO A 1 -35.56 -9.14 41.45
C PRO A 1 -34.63 -9.81 42.47
N CYS A 2 -34.44 -9.22 43.66
CA CYS A 2 -33.51 -9.72 44.69
C CYS A 2 -33.87 -11.14 45.22
N LEU A 3 -35.16 -11.41 45.41
CA LEU A 3 -35.65 -12.73 45.84
C LEU A 3 -35.41 -13.81 44.78
N ARG A 4 -35.72 -13.50 43.51
CA ARG A 4 -35.45 -14.42 42.38
C ARG A 4 -33.95 -14.69 42.20
N LEU A 5 -33.10 -13.70 42.47
CA LEU A 5 -31.66 -13.86 42.42
C LEU A 5 -31.14 -14.74 43.56
N CYS A 6 -31.58 -14.52 44.82
CA CYS A 6 -31.19 -15.35 45.96
C CYS A 6 -31.52 -16.83 45.73
N ILE A 7 -32.71 -17.08 45.19
CA ILE A 7 -33.19 -18.42 44.85
C ILE A 7 -32.35 -19.07 43.72
N ARG A 8 -31.91 -18.28 42.73
CA ARG A 8 -30.97 -18.75 41.69
C ARG A 8 -29.55 -19.00 42.24
N CYS A 9 -29.13 -18.26 43.26
CA CYS A 9 -27.85 -18.49 43.96
C CYS A 9 -27.88 -19.78 44.78
N GLU A 10 -29.01 -20.08 45.42
CA GLU A 10 -29.23 -21.31 46.17
C GLU A 10 -29.17 -22.55 45.26
N CYS A 11 -29.69 -22.45 44.03
CA CYS A 11 -29.50 -23.47 43.01
C CYS A 11 -28.03 -23.60 42.56
N LEU A 12 -27.23 -22.53 42.57
CA LEU A 12 -25.80 -22.63 42.26
C LEU A 12 -25.00 -23.28 43.40
N GLN A 13 -25.45 -23.13 44.65
CA GLN A 13 -24.81 -23.74 45.81
C GLN A 13 -24.86 -25.27 45.80
N THR A 14 -25.79 -25.89 45.07
CA THR A 14 -25.86 -27.35 44.94
C THR A 14 -24.67 -27.93 44.16
N PHE A 15 -23.99 -27.12 43.33
CA PHE A 15 -22.80 -27.52 42.59
C PHE A 15 -21.53 -27.63 43.47
N LYS A 16 -21.61 -27.28 44.77
CA LYS A 16 -20.50 -27.42 45.74
C LYS A 16 -19.15 -26.91 45.21
N THR A 17 -19.17 -25.75 44.58
CA THR A 17 -17.99 -25.10 44.01
C THR A 17 -16.98 -24.74 45.11
N ALA A 18 -15.68 -24.73 44.77
CA ALA A 18 -14.63 -24.33 45.70
C ALA A 18 -14.69 -22.82 46.02
N ALA A 19 -15.12 -22.00 45.06
CA ALA A 19 -15.37 -20.58 45.26
C ALA A 19 -16.68 -20.32 46.02
N PRO A 20 -16.74 -19.30 46.90
CA PRO A 20 -17.95 -18.94 47.63
C PRO A 20 -19.06 -18.44 46.69
N CYS A 21 -20.31 -18.74 47.03
CA CYS A 21 -21.49 -18.37 46.24
C CYS A 21 -22.71 -17.99 47.11
N LYS A 22 -22.46 -17.37 48.28
CA LYS A 22 -23.53 -17.03 49.25
C LYS A 22 -24.08 -15.63 49.03
N THR A 23 -23.25 -14.70 48.59
CA THR A 23 -23.63 -13.30 48.37
C THR A 23 -23.44 -12.90 46.91
N VAL A 24 -24.14 -11.85 46.49
CA VAL A 24 -24.01 -11.26 45.15
C VAL A 24 -22.56 -10.92 44.83
N LYS A 25 -21.80 -10.41 45.82
CA LYS A 25 -20.38 -10.05 45.68
C LYS A 25 -19.45 -11.25 45.48
N ASP A 26 -19.83 -12.43 45.97
CA ASP A 26 -19.03 -13.63 45.75
C ASP A 26 -19.14 -14.08 44.28
N LEU A 27 -20.30 -13.83 43.67
CA LEU A 27 -20.62 -14.23 42.30
C LEU A 27 -20.12 -13.25 41.24
N THR A 28 -19.88 -11.98 41.56
CA THR A 28 -19.32 -11.00 40.60
C THR A 28 -17.90 -11.36 40.16
N SER A 29 -17.19 -12.18 40.93
CA SER A 29 -15.88 -12.72 40.55
C SER A 29 -15.94 -13.66 39.34
N GLY A 30 -17.10 -14.26 39.03
CA GLY A 30 -17.23 -15.28 37.98
C GLY A 30 -16.66 -16.66 38.34
N ALA A 31 -15.83 -16.79 39.37
CA ALA A 31 -15.13 -18.03 39.71
C ALA A 31 -16.08 -19.19 40.04
N ALA A 32 -17.11 -18.95 40.86
CA ALA A 32 -18.12 -19.97 41.19
C ALA A 32 -18.95 -20.39 39.96
N MET A 33 -19.28 -19.44 39.07
CA MET A 33 -20.02 -19.72 37.84
C MET A 33 -19.18 -20.55 36.86
N SER A 34 -17.90 -20.23 36.69
CA SER A 34 -16.99 -21.03 35.87
C SER A 34 -16.79 -22.45 36.39
N GLN A 35 -16.65 -22.61 37.70
CA GLN A 35 -16.54 -23.94 38.31
C GLN A 35 -17.82 -24.76 38.12
N ALA A 36 -19.00 -24.14 38.22
CA ALA A 36 -20.27 -24.80 37.92
C ALA A 36 -20.37 -25.22 36.45
N LEU A 37 -19.95 -24.39 35.51
CA LEU A 37 -19.95 -24.70 34.08
C LEU A 37 -19.00 -25.86 33.71
N HIS A 38 -17.80 -25.88 34.29
CA HIS A 38 -16.89 -27.02 34.20
C HIS A 38 -17.53 -28.31 34.69
N GLN A 39 -18.29 -28.26 35.79
CA GLN A 39 -19.01 -29.42 36.29
C GLN A 39 -20.17 -29.84 35.40
N ILE A 40 -20.88 -28.90 34.76
CA ILE A 40 -22.00 -29.19 33.86
C ILE A 40 -21.49 -29.96 32.63
N ASP A 41 -20.53 -29.37 31.92
CA ASP A 41 -19.96 -29.95 30.71
C ASP A 41 -18.43 -29.80 30.67
N PRO A 42 -17.69 -30.78 31.23
CA PRO A 42 -16.23 -30.78 31.21
C PRO A 42 -15.63 -30.91 29.80
N SER A 43 -16.42 -31.37 28.82
CA SER A 43 -15.94 -31.55 27.45
C SER A 43 -15.74 -30.21 26.76
N TRP A 44 -16.64 -29.27 27.00
CA TRP A 44 -16.57 -27.90 26.49
C TRP A 44 -15.78 -26.98 27.44
N PHE A 45 -16.13 -26.99 28.72
CA PHE A 45 -15.51 -26.16 29.74
C PHE A 45 -14.38 -26.92 30.43
N ASN A 46 -13.32 -27.28 29.71
CA ASN A 46 -12.23 -28.13 30.24
C ASN A 46 -11.30 -27.42 31.28
N GLU A 47 -10.39 -28.18 31.89
CA GLU A 47 -9.43 -27.64 32.90
C GLU A 47 -8.57 -26.49 32.36
N SER A 48 -8.23 -26.49 31.07
CA SER A 48 -7.43 -25.43 30.44
C SER A 48 -8.21 -24.13 30.26
N TRP A 49 -9.54 -24.21 30.14
CA TRP A 49 -10.45 -23.06 30.16
C TRP A 49 -10.62 -22.54 31.58
N LEU A 50 -10.86 -23.43 32.54
CA LEU A 50 -11.04 -23.06 33.95
C LEU A 50 -9.79 -22.38 34.54
N ALA A 51 -8.59 -22.86 34.20
CA ALA A 51 -7.31 -22.27 34.65
C ALA A 51 -7.06 -20.83 34.14
N ARG A 52 -7.82 -20.37 33.15
CA ARG A 52 -7.72 -19.01 32.59
C ARG A 52 -8.61 -18.01 33.33
N ILE A 53 -9.58 -18.49 34.12
CA ILE A 53 -10.44 -17.67 34.96
C ILE A 53 -9.67 -17.38 36.26
N LYS A 54 -9.39 -16.11 36.55
CA LYS A 54 -8.70 -15.70 37.78
C LYS A 54 -9.72 -15.18 38.80
N GLU A 55 -9.45 -15.42 40.09
CA GLU A 55 -10.30 -14.94 41.20
C GLU A 55 -10.20 -13.41 41.40
N ASP A 56 -9.16 -12.77 40.85
CA ASP A 56 -8.97 -11.32 40.89
C ASP A 56 -9.77 -10.61 39.79
N VAL A 57 -10.93 -10.10 40.23
CA VAL A 57 -12.15 -9.48 39.64
C VAL A 57 -12.00 -8.47 38.46
N GLY A 58 -10.90 -8.39 37.72
CA GLY A 58 -10.74 -7.40 36.63
C GLY A 58 -11.03 -7.87 35.20
N ASP A 59 -10.67 -9.11 34.85
CA ASP A 59 -10.50 -9.54 33.44
C ASP A 59 -11.42 -10.70 33.00
N ASN A 60 -12.48 -11.00 33.74
CA ASN A 60 -13.36 -12.15 33.46
C ASN A 60 -14.41 -11.89 32.34
N VAL A 61 -14.13 -10.96 31.41
CA VAL A 61 -14.92 -10.76 30.16
C VAL A 61 -14.94 -11.99 29.25
N ARG A 62 -14.03 -12.94 29.47
CA ARG A 62 -13.96 -14.20 28.71
C ARG A 62 -15.07 -15.19 29.07
N LEU A 63 -15.55 -15.14 30.31
CA LEU A 63 -16.62 -15.99 30.81
C LEU A 63 -17.88 -15.82 29.93
N THR A 64 -18.19 -14.59 29.52
CA THR A 64 -19.27 -14.26 28.57
C THR A 64 -19.07 -14.83 27.18
N VAL A 65 -17.86 -14.68 26.65
CA VAL A 65 -17.57 -15.03 25.25
C VAL A 65 -17.73 -16.53 25.07
N ASP A 66 -17.20 -17.33 26.00
CA ASP A 66 -17.29 -18.78 25.93
C ASP A 66 -18.69 -19.31 26.29
N LEU A 67 -19.44 -18.64 27.18
CA LEU A 67 -20.86 -18.95 27.43
C LEU A 67 -21.75 -18.69 26.22
N PHE A 68 -21.48 -17.58 25.52
CA PHE A 68 -22.19 -17.19 24.31
C PHE A 68 -21.88 -18.17 23.17
N PHE A 69 -20.61 -18.54 22.98
CA PHE A 69 -20.24 -19.56 22.00
C PHE A 69 -20.81 -20.94 22.34
N PHE A 70 -20.89 -21.33 23.62
CA PHE A 70 -21.56 -22.58 24.01
C PHE A 70 -23.03 -22.59 23.61
N TYR A 71 -23.77 -21.52 23.91
CA TYR A 71 -25.18 -21.41 23.52
C TYR A 71 -25.39 -21.35 22.01
N ALA A 72 -24.54 -20.60 21.29
CA ALA A 72 -24.64 -20.44 19.84
C ALA A 72 -24.20 -21.68 19.06
N PHE A 73 -23.20 -22.42 19.55
CA PHE A 73 -22.56 -23.51 18.81
C PHE A 73 -22.96 -24.91 19.30
N VAL A 74 -23.10 -25.11 20.62
CA VAL A 74 -23.38 -26.45 21.20
C VAL A 74 -24.88 -26.67 21.36
N LEU A 75 -25.62 -25.68 21.86
CA LEU A 75 -27.06 -25.85 22.11
C LEU A 75 -27.94 -25.65 20.87
N ALA A 76 -27.35 -25.17 19.74
CA ALA A 76 -27.96 -25.01 18.42
C ALA A 76 -29.38 -24.41 18.42
N GLN A 77 -29.73 -23.66 19.46
CA GLN A 77 -31.02 -23.01 19.65
C GLN A 77 -30.82 -21.51 19.49
N GLN A 78 -31.58 -20.94 18.56
CA GLN A 78 -31.81 -19.51 18.49
C GLN A 78 -32.53 -19.10 19.79
N ILE A 79 -31.80 -18.56 20.76
CA ILE A 79 -32.41 -17.81 21.86
C ILE A 79 -32.89 -16.48 21.26
N THR A 80 -34.00 -16.49 20.54
CA THR A 80 -34.38 -15.33 19.70
C THR A 80 -34.90 -14.13 20.48
N ASP A 81 -35.28 -14.29 21.75
CA ASP A 81 -35.90 -13.19 22.52
C ASP A 81 -35.39 -13.05 23.98
N PHE A 82 -34.35 -13.80 24.41
CA PHE A 82 -33.77 -13.57 25.74
C PHE A 82 -32.72 -12.45 25.69
N PRO A 83 -32.86 -11.38 26.49
CA PRO A 83 -31.85 -10.33 26.55
C PRO A 83 -30.55 -10.88 27.14
N LEU A 84 -29.48 -10.87 26.34
CA LEU A 84 -28.14 -11.27 26.77
C LEU A 84 -27.69 -10.42 27.98
N PRO A 85 -27.13 -11.04 29.04
CA PRO A 85 -26.71 -10.31 30.23
C PRO A 85 -25.54 -9.37 29.94
N ASP A 86 -25.63 -8.12 30.40
CA ASP A 86 -24.54 -7.14 30.31
C ASP A 86 -23.52 -7.37 31.44
N LEU A 87 -22.44 -8.08 31.13
CA LEU A 87 -21.43 -8.44 32.14
C LEU A 87 -20.58 -7.28 32.65
N VAL A 88 -20.49 -6.18 31.90
CA VAL A 88 -19.81 -4.97 32.40
C VAL A 88 -20.57 -4.44 33.60
N ARG A 89 -21.91 -4.45 33.54
CA ARG A 89 -22.77 -4.08 34.68
C ARG A 89 -22.71 -5.09 35.82
N VAL A 90 -22.52 -6.38 35.52
CA VAL A 90 -22.34 -7.40 36.57
C VAL A 90 -21.03 -7.19 37.34
N VAL A 91 -19.92 -6.93 36.64
CA VAL A 91 -18.59 -6.80 37.26
C VAL A 91 -18.39 -5.42 37.89
N GLU A 92 -18.72 -4.34 37.19
CA GLU A 92 -18.45 -2.96 37.65
C GLU A 92 -19.54 -2.43 38.59
N GLN A 93 -20.81 -2.78 38.34
CA GLN A 93 -21.96 -2.20 39.05
C GLN A 93 -22.63 -3.19 40.00
N SER A 94 -22.18 -4.45 40.04
CA SER A 94 -22.80 -5.54 40.82
C SER A 94 -24.32 -5.64 40.58
N ASP A 95 -24.75 -5.44 39.32
CA ASP A 95 -26.16 -5.42 38.96
C ASP A 95 -26.81 -6.81 39.16
N GLN A 96 -27.80 -6.84 40.04
CA GLN A 96 -28.54 -8.03 40.41
C GLN A 96 -29.43 -8.59 39.29
N VAL A 97 -29.88 -7.74 38.37
CA VAL A 97 -30.74 -8.16 37.25
C VAL A 97 -29.91 -8.89 36.20
N GLU A 98 -28.77 -8.32 35.82
CA GLU A 98 -27.86 -8.90 34.84
C GLU A 98 -27.19 -10.17 35.38
N LEU A 99 -26.83 -10.19 36.67
CA LEU A 99 -26.33 -11.41 37.33
C LEU A 99 -27.41 -12.51 37.36
N GLY A 100 -28.67 -12.13 37.58
CA GLY A 100 -29.79 -13.07 37.54
C GLY A 100 -29.98 -13.71 36.18
N ARG A 101 -29.80 -12.95 35.09
CA ARG A 101 -29.84 -13.46 33.71
C ARG A 101 -28.66 -14.38 33.41
N LEU A 102 -27.46 -14.06 33.89
CA LEU A 102 -26.29 -14.92 33.75
C LEU A 102 -26.47 -16.28 34.43
N LEU A 103 -27.01 -16.30 35.66
CA LEU A 103 -27.34 -17.54 36.37
C LEU A 103 -28.45 -18.34 35.66
N GLN A 104 -29.42 -17.67 35.03
CA GLN A 104 -30.48 -18.32 34.25
C GLN A 104 -29.93 -19.04 33.01
N LEU A 105 -28.89 -18.49 32.36
CA LEU A 105 -28.20 -19.17 31.27
C LEU A 105 -27.43 -20.41 31.76
N ILE A 106 -26.71 -20.31 32.88
CA ILE A 106 -25.98 -21.46 33.45
C ILE A 106 -26.96 -22.58 33.82
N LEU A 107 -28.10 -22.23 34.41
CA LEU A 107 -29.18 -23.16 34.71
C LEU A 107 -29.74 -23.80 33.44
N GLY A 108 -29.92 -23.02 32.37
CA GLY A 108 -30.29 -23.52 31.06
C GLY A 108 -29.28 -24.51 30.48
N CYS A 109 -27.97 -24.26 30.62
CA CYS A 109 -26.93 -25.21 30.26
C CYS A 109 -27.05 -26.52 31.06
N ALA A 110 -27.30 -26.44 32.37
CA ALA A 110 -27.42 -27.60 33.24
C ALA A 110 -28.59 -28.52 32.83
N VAL A 111 -29.74 -27.95 32.45
CA VAL A 111 -30.92 -28.74 32.03
C VAL A 111 -30.87 -29.22 30.59
N GLN A 112 -29.96 -28.68 29.77
CA GLN A 112 -29.84 -29.02 28.36
C GLN A 112 -28.58 -29.83 28.03
N CYS A 113 -27.68 -30.05 29.00
CA CYS A 113 -26.49 -30.88 28.82
C CYS A 113 -26.80 -32.39 28.73
N ASP A 114 -25.82 -33.20 28.32
CA ASP A 114 -25.96 -34.66 28.22
C ASP A 114 -26.33 -35.33 29.55
N ARG A 115 -25.88 -34.74 30.68
CA ARG A 115 -26.18 -35.18 32.05
C ARG A 115 -27.35 -34.44 32.68
N LYS A 116 -28.28 -33.91 31.88
CA LYS A 116 -29.44 -33.15 32.37
C LYS A 116 -30.29 -33.85 33.42
N GLN A 117 -30.35 -35.19 33.42
CA GLN A 117 -31.16 -35.97 34.37
C GLN A 117 -30.69 -35.77 35.82
N ASP A 118 -29.37 -35.73 36.06
CA ASP A 118 -28.79 -35.52 37.39
C ASP A 118 -29.15 -34.13 37.92
N TYR A 119 -29.06 -33.11 37.05
CA TYR A 119 -29.37 -31.73 37.41
C TYR A 119 -30.87 -31.48 37.59
N VAL A 120 -31.74 -32.09 36.78
CA VAL A 120 -33.19 -32.03 36.96
C VAL A 120 -33.60 -32.70 38.27
N GLN A 121 -32.97 -33.83 38.64
CA GLN A 121 -33.24 -34.49 39.91
C GLN A 121 -32.78 -33.63 41.11
N ILE A 122 -31.66 -32.93 40.99
CA ILE A 122 -31.21 -31.94 41.99
C ILE A 122 -32.23 -30.80 42.11
N ILE A 123 -32.78 -30.30 41.00
CA ILE A 123 -33.83 -29.28 41.04
C ILE A 123 -35.08 -29.79 41.78
N MET A 124 -35.48 -31.05 41.57
CA MET A 124 -36.65 -31.65 42.22
C MET A 124 -36.53 -31.89 43.74
N ILE A 125 -35.33 -31.81 44.33
CA ILE A 125 -35.12 -31.96 45.78
C ILE A 125 -34.98 -30.61 46.52
N LEU A 126 -34.96 -29.49 45.78
CA LEU A 126 -34.93 -28.14 46.35
C LEU A 126 -36.29 -27.77 47.00
N GLU A 127 -36.33 -26.69 47.76
CA GLU A 127 -37.58 -26.19 48.34
C GLU A 127 -38.58 -25.82 47.23
N GLU A 128 -39.88 -26.07 47.44
CA GLU A 128 -40.93 -25.85 46.43
C GLU A 128 -40.95 -24.42 45.87
N SER A 129 -40.66 -23.43 46.73
CA SER A 129 -40.49 -22.02 46.36
C SER A 129 -39.34 -21.80 45.37
N VAL A 130 -38.24 -22.55 45.53
CA VAL A 130 -37.06 -22.52 44.65
C VAL A 130 -37.35 -23.21 43.32
N GLN A 131 -37.99 -24.38 43.37
CA GLN A 131 -38.38 -25.15 42.19
C GLN A 131 -39.25 -24.32 41.24
N HIS A 132 -40.25 -23.61 41.76
CA HIS A 132 -41.14 -22.79 40.93
C HIS A 132 -40.39 -21.67 40.19
N VAL A 133 -39.44 -21.01 40.86
CA VAL A 133 -38.65 -19.92 40.25
C VAL A 133 -37.68 -20.46 39.21
N VAL A 134 -37.04 -21.60 39.48
CA VAL A 134 -36.15 -22.31 38.55
C VAL A 134 -36.93 -22.76 37.31
N MET A 135 -38.11 -23.36 37.50
CA MET A 135 -38.98 -23.80 36.39
C MET A 135 -39.46 -22.61 35.54
N THR A 136 -39.85 -21.50 36.18
CA THR A 136 -40.24 -20.28 35.47
C THR A 136 -39.07 -19.74 34.65
N ALA A 137 -37.86 -19.76 35.21
CA ALA A 137 -36.65 -19.29 34.52
C ALA A 137 -36.26 -20.18 33.32
N ILE A 138 -36.44 -21.50 33.44
CA ILE A 138 -36.22 -22.45 32.33
C ILE A 138 -37.31 -22.28 31.27
N GLN A 139 -38.57 -22.11 31.66
CA GLN A 139 -39.68 -21.86 30.73
C GLN A 139 -39.50 -20.55 29.97
N GLU A 140 -39.12 -19.46 30.64
CA GLU A 140 -38.75 -18.18 30.01
C GLU A 140 -37.61 -18.34 28.99
N LEU A 141 -36.69 -19.28 29.22
CA LEU A 141 -35.56 -19.54 28.34
C LEU A 141 -35.92 -20.47 27.15
N MET A 142 -36.91 -21.34 27.33
CA MET A 142 -37.27 -22.42 26.41
C MET A 142 -38.57 -22.18 25.63
N SER A 143 -39.32 -21.11 25.90
CA SER A 143 -40.60 -20.83 25.24
C SER A 143 -40.40 -20.38 23.79
N LYS A 144 -40.46 -21.33 22.85
CA LYS A 144 -41.04 -21.09 21.53
C LYS A 144 -42.57 -21.11 21.68
N GLU A 145 -43.22 -20.10 21.11
CA GLU A 145 -44.68 -19.92 20.97
C GLU A 145 -45.47 -19.45 22.22
N THR A 146 -45.92 -18.21 22.12
CA THR A 146 -47.05 -17.65 22.85
C THR A 146 -48.35 -18.31 22.35
N VAL A 147 -48.82 -19.35 23.03
CA VAL A 147 -50.22 -19.80 22.90
C VAL A 147 -50.87 -19.85 24.27
N SER A 148 -52.04 -19.22 24.34
CA SER A 148 -53.03 -19.27 25.43
C SER A 148 -52.74 -18.49 26.71
N LYS A 149 -52.88 -17.16 26.61
CA LYS A 149 -53.61 -16.38 27.62
C LYS A 149 -54.43 -15.26 26.98
N LEU A 150 -55.55 -15.61 26.34
CA LEU A 150 -56.77 -14.81 26.42
C LEU A 150 -57.95 -15.74 26.16
N GLY A 151 -58.88 -15.81 27.10
CA GLY A 151 -60.07 -16.61 26.97
C GLY A 151 -61.03 -16.00 25.95
N THR A 152 -61.77 -16.91 25.30
CA THR A 152 -63.10 -16.70 24.72
C THR A 152 -63.16 -15.86 23.44
N GLU A 153 -63.15 -16.49 22.25
CA GLU A 153 -64.03 -16.15 21.10
C GLU A 153 -63.88 -17.13 19.92
N TYR A 154 -64.83 -17.06 18.98
CA TYR A 154 -65.39 -18.10 18.10
C TYR A 154 -64.44 -18.85 17.11
N PRO A 155 -64.77 -20.09 16.68
CA PRO A 155 -63.92 -20.94 15.83
C PRO A 155 -63.74 -20.49 14.37
N GLY A 156 -64.55 -19.55 13.88
CA GLY A 156 -64.52 -19.10 12.48
C GLY A 156 -63.51 -17.99 12.17
N ASP A 157 -62.96 -17.34 13.20
CA ASP A 157 -62.05 -16.20 13.03
C ASP A 157 -60.59 -16.63 12.82
N PHE A 158 -60.19 -17.77 13.41
CA PHE A 158 -58.88 -18.36 13.22
C PHE A 158 -58.63 -18.83 11.79
N GLU A 159 -59.64 -19.39 11.12
CA GLU A 159 -59.49 -19.86 9.74
C GLU A 159 -59.35 -18.68 8.74
N LYS A 160 -60.03 -17.57 9.02
CA LYS A 160 -59.87 -16.31 8.28
C LYS A 160 -58.52 -15.64 8.56
N GLN A 161 -58.07 -15.61 9.82
CA GLN A 161 -56.74 -15.10 10.16
C GLN A 161 -55.63 -15.95 9.55
N LEU A 162 -55.77 -17.28 9.53
CA LEU A 162 -54.81 -18.19 8.90
C LEU A 162 -54.75 -17.98 7.38
N LYS A 163 -55.91 -17.83 6.73
CA LYS A 163 -55.97 -17.54 5.30
C LYS A 163 -55.35 -16.19 4.96
N LYS A 164 -55.64 -15.16 5.76
CA LYS A 164 -55.04 -13.83 5.61
C LYS A 164 -53.52 -13.88 5.83
N ALA A 165 -53.04 -14.57 6.85
CA ALA A 165 -51.62 -14.73 7.10
C ALA A 165 -50.88 -15.48 5.98
N LEU A 166 -51.55 -16.44 5.32
CA LEU A 166 -51.00 -17.12 4.14
C LEU A 166 -50.93 -16.19 2.92
N GLU A 167 -51.95 -15.37 2.71
CA GLU A 167 -51.98 -14.34 1.65
C GLU A 167 -50.87 -13.29 1.90
N ASP A 168 -50.77 -12.76 3.11
CA ASP A 168 -49.71 -11.82 3.53
C ASP A 168 -48.31 -12.47 3.40
N LEU A 169 -48.15 -13.76 3.73
CA LEU A 169 -46.89 -14.47 3.54
C LEU A 169 -46.53 -14.62 2.06
N THR A 170 -47.50 -14.90 1.18
CA THR A 170 -47.25 -14.96 -0.26
C THR A 170 -46.87 -13.62 -0.85
N GLU A 171 -47.48 -12.52 -0.37
CA GLU A 171 -47.13 -11.16 -0.75
C GLU A 171 -45.71 -10.80 -0.32
N VAL A 172 -45.36 -11.05 0.95
CA VAL A 172 -44.00 -10.83 1.47
C VAL A 172 -42.96 -11.69 0.75
N MET A 173 -43.30 -12.92 0.34
CA MET A 173 -42.40 -13.75 -0.46
C MET A 173 -42.20 -13.18 -1.87
N ALA A 174 -43.22 -12.57 -2.47
CA ALA A 174 -43.10 -11.91 -3.78
C ALA A 174 -42.23 -10.65 -3.68
N GLU A 175 -42.44 -9.81 -2.66
CA GLU A 175 -41.60 -8.64 -2.39
C GLU A 175 -40.14 -9.03 -2.12
N LYS A 176 -39.92 -10.12 -1.38
CA LYS A 176 -38.57 -10.67 -1.14
C LYS A 176 -37.89 -11.07 -2.45
N GLU A 177 -38.60 -11.70 -3.37
CA GLU A 177 -38.06 -12.11 -4.67
C GLU A 177 -37.73 -10.88 -5.54
N GLU A 178 -38.58 -9.85 -5.53
CA GLU A 178 -38.33 -8.58 -6.21
C GLU A 178 -37.09 -7.87 -5.65
N LEU A 179 -36.96 -7.79 -4.32
CA LEU A 179 -35.75 -7.25 -3.68
C LEU A 179 -34.50 -8.08 -4.01
N ALA A 180 -34.63 -9.41 -4.07
CA ALA A 180 -33.51 -10.28 -4.43
C ALA A 180 -33.04 -10.03 -5.88
N GLN A 181 -33.97 -9.85 -6.82
CA GLN A 181 -33.66 -9.47 -8.20
C GLN A 181 -32.99 -8.09 -8.25
N ARG A 182 -33.49 -7.12 -7.47
CA ARG A 182 -32.88 -5.78 -7.41
C ARG A 182 -31.48 -5.81 -6.84
N CYS A 183 -31.22 -6.64 -5.84
CA CYS A 183 -29.88 -6.85 -5.29
C CYS A 183 -28.93 -7.47 -6.32
N GLN A 184 -29.39 -8.46 -7.10
CA GLN A 184 -28.57 -9.06 -8.16
C GLN A 184 -28.23 -8.05 -9.26
N GLU A 185 -29.19 -7.21 -9.65
CA GLU A 185 -28.95 -6.17 -10.65
C GLU A 185 -27.97 -5.11 -10.15
N LEU A 186 -28.10 -4.66 -8.91
CA LEU A 186 -27.13 -3.75 -8.29
C LEU A 186 -25.74 -4.38 -8.19
N ASP A 187 -25.63 -5.66 -7.84
CA ASP A 187 -24.34 -6.37 -7.81
C ASP A 187 -23.69 -6.43 -9.21
N MET A 188 -24.50 -6.65 -10.25
CA MET A 188 -24.03 -6.60 -11.64
C MET A 188 -23.56 -5.18 -12.02
N GLN A 189 -24.30 -4.13 -11.65
CA GLN A 189 -23.90 -2.74 -11.88
C GLN A 189 -22.59 -2.39 -11.16
N VAL A 190 -22.42 -2.82 -9.91
CA VAL A 190 -21.18 -2.61 -9.15
C VAL A 190 -20.00 -3.28 -9.82
N ARG A 191 -20.15 -4.52 -10.32
CA ARG A 191 -19.09 -5.22 -11.07
C ARG A 191 -18.69 -4.46 -12.35
N VAL A 192 -19.67 -3.98 -13.12
CA VAL A 192 -19.40 -3.21 -14.35
C VAL A 192 -18.69 -1.89 -14.02
N THR A 193 -19.18 -1.15 -13.02
CA THR A 193 -18.55 0.10 -12.57
C THR A 193 -17.13 -0.15 -12.06
N SER A 194 -16.91 -1.21 -11.29
CA SER A 194 -15.57 -1.59 -10.81
C SER A 194 -14.63 -1.94 -11.97
N TYR A 195 -15.12 -2.63 -13.00
CA TYR A 195 -14.33 -2.95 -14.19
C TYR A 195 -13.94 -1.68 -14.98
N ILE A 196 -14.89 -0.76 -15.17
CA ILE A 196 -14.63 0.53 -15.83
C ILE A 196 -13.61 1.34 -15.02
N HIS A 197 -13.77 1.42 -13.70
CA HIS A 197 -12.86 2.12 -12.81
C HIS A 197 -11.43 1.57 -12.89
N ASN A 198 -11.25 0.24 -12.81
CA ASN A 198 -9.94 -0.39 -12.92
C ASN A 198 -9.27 -0.09 -14.28
N LYS A 199 -10.07 -0.08 -15.35
CA LYS A 199 -9.56 0.22 -16.69
C LYS A 199 -9.14 1.70 -16.82
N GLN A 200 -9.90 2.60 -16.22
CA GLN A 200 -9.59 4.02 -16.17
C GLN A 200 -8.33 4.30 -15.33
N GLU A 201 -8.16 3.61 -14.21
CA GLU A 201 -6.96 3.68 -13.37
C GLU A 201 -5.71 3.20 -14.13
N LYS A 202 -5.81 2.08 -14.87
CA LYS A 202 -4.71 1.59 -15.73
C LYS A 202 -4.31 2.61 -16.79
N LEU A 203 -5.28 3.19 -17.50
CA LEU A 203 -5.02 4.23 -18.50
C LEU A 203 -4.39 5.48 -17.88
N SER A 204 -4.83 5.88 -16.68
CA SER A 204 -4.24 7.00 -15.94
C SER A 204 -2.78 6.73 -15.55
N ASN A 205 -2.48 5.52 -15.08
CA ASN A 205 -1.12 5.12 -14.73
C ASN A 205 -0.20 5.07 -15.96
N GLU A 206 -0.71 4.58 -17.10
CA GLU A 206 0.03 4.56 -18.36
C GLU A 206 0.31 5.98 -18.87
N MET A 207 -0.68 6.87 -18.84
CA MET A 207 -0.49 8.29 -19.16
C MET A 207 0.56 8.95 -18.25
N THR A 208 0.50 8.67 -16.94
CA THR A 208 1.48 9.19 -15.97
C THR A 208 2.89 8.68 -16.26
N SER A 209 3.03 7.40 -16.63
CA SER A 209 4.30 6.80 -17.03
C SER A 209 4.86 7.50 -18.29
N VAL A 210 4.04 7.71 -19.32
CA VAL A 210 4.44 8.41 -20.55
C VAL A 210 4.87 9.85 -20.26
N LEU A 211 4.10 10.59 -19.46
CA LEU A 211 4.45 11.95 -19.06
C LEU A 211 5.77 11.97 -18.28
N SER A 212 5.94 11.07 -17.31
CA SER A 212 7.18 10.98 -16.52
C SER A 212 8.40 10.67 -17.39
N GLY A 213 8.25 9.75 -18.36
CA GLY A 213 9.29 9.45 -19.35
C GLY A 213 9.63 10.70 -20.17
N GLY A 214 8.63 11.44 -20.65
CA GLY A 214 8.82 12.70 -21.37
C GLY A 214 9.62 13.74 -20.58
N PHE A 215 9.31 13.90 -19.28
CA PHE A 215 10.06 14.81 -18.41
C PHE A 215 11.52 14.37 -18.19
N VAL A 216 11.79 13.06 -18.10
CA VAL A 216 13.15 12.53 -17.99
C VAL A 216 13.94 12.84 -19.26
N TRP A 217 13.40 12.51 -20.44
CA TRP A 217 14.02 12.79 -21.73
C TRP A 217 14.28 14.29 -21.92
N GLN A 218 13.32 15.15 -21.55
CA GLN A 218 13.48 16.60 -21.64
C GLN A 218 14.60 17.11 -20.71
N LYS A 219 14.72 16.56 -19.51
CA LYS A 219 15.80 16.89 -18.57
C LYS A 219 17.17 16.45 -19.09
N GLU A 220 17.27 15.24 -19.65
CA GLU A 220 18.51 14.72 -20.25
C GLU A 220 18.93 15.51 -21.49
N LEU A 221 17.97 15.90 -22.33
CA LEU A 221 18.21 16.78 -23.47
C LEU A 221 18.74 18.15 -22.99
N MET A 222 18.10 18.75 -22.00
CA MET A 222 18.52 20.04 -21.46
C MET A 222 19.92 19.98 -20.84
N ASP A 223 20.24 18.91 -20.10
CA ASP A 223 21.58 18.71 -19.53
C ASP A 223 22.65 18.51 -20.62
N SER A 224 22.32 17.79 -21.69
CA SER A 224 23.19 17.60 -22.86
C SER A 224 23.44 18.93 -23.60
N VAL A 225 22.40 19.74 -23.80
CA VAL A 225 22.51 21.08 -24.39
C VAL A 225 23.36 21.99 -23.51
N LEU A 226 23.17 21.97 -22.19
CA LEU A 226 23.94 22.78 -21.24
C LEU A 226 25.44 22.43 -21.29
N LYS A 227 25.76 21.13 -21.34
CA LYS A 227 27.15 20.66 -21.50
C LYS A 227 27.76 21.13 -22.82
N LEU A 228 27.02 21.02 -23.92
CA LEU A 228 27.50 21.42 -25.24
C LEU A 228 27.73 22.95 -25.32
N LEU A 229 26.82 23.75 -24.75
CA LEU A 229 27.00 25.19 -24.59
C LEU A 229 28.25 25.51 -23.76
N GLY A 230 28.48 24.79 -22.66
CA GLY A 230 29.67 24.92 -21.83
C GLY A 230 30.97 24.64 -22.61
N TYR A 231 31.00 23.58 -23.43
CA TYR A 231 32.13 23.28 -24.30
C TYR A 231 32.38 24.38 -25.33
N ILE A 232 31.33 24.90 -25.98
CA ILE A 232 31.45 25.98 -26.97
C ILE A 232 31.99 27.24 -26.29
N LEU A 233 31.42 27.65 -25.15
CA LEU A 233 31.88 28.80 -24.38
C LEU A 233 33.35 28.67 -23.97
N ALA A 234 33.75 27.51 -23.43
CA ALA A 234 35.14 27.26 -23.05
C ALA A 234 36.09 27.33 -24.25
N HIS A 235 35.70 26.78 -25.39
CA HIS A 235 36.47 26.82 -26.62
C HIS A 235 36.63 28.25 -27.15
N THR A 236 35.54 29.03 -27.19
CA THR A 236 35.56 30.45 -27.59
C THR A 236 36.47 31.27 -26.68
N ILE A 237 36.36 31.11 -25.36
CA ILE A 237 37.24 31.81 -24.40
C ILE A 237 38.70 31.41 -24.61
N SER A 238 38.98 30.14 -24.91
CA SER A 238 40.36 29.69 -25.22
C SER A 238 40.89 30.38 -26.47
N ILE A 239 40.10 30.47 -27.54
CA ILE A 239 40.51 31.16 -28.77
C ILE A 239 40.73 32.65 -28.51
N GLU A 240 39.82 33.33 -27.81
CA GLU A 240 39.98 34.74 -27.47
C GLU A 240 41.23 34.97 -26.60
N ARG A 241 41.50 34.07 -25.64
CA ARG A 241 42.75 34.11 -24.86
C ARG A 241 43.97 33.93 -25.76
N ASP A 242 43.95 32.96 -26.66
CA ASP A 242 45.10 32.64 -27.51
C ASP A 242 45.38 33.75 -28.52
N THR A 243 44.34 34.36 -29.10
CA THR A 243 44.46 35.55 -29.96
C THR A 243 44.95 36.79 -29.19
N LEU A 244 44.46 37.02 -27.97
CA LEU A 244 44.99 38.09 -27.11
C LEU A 244 46.45 37.85 -26.71
N ARG A 245 46.83 36.59 -26.50
CA ARG A 245 48.22 36.21 -26.24
C ARG A 245 49.10 36.46 -27.46
N GLU A 246 48.67 36.02 -28.64
CA GLU A 246 49.35 36.21 -29.91
C GLU A 246 49.54 37.71 -30.20
N THR A 247 48.49 38.52 -30.09
CA THR A 247 48.60 39.98 -30.24
C THR A 247 49.52 40.62 -29.20
N ASN A 248 49.57 40.11 -27.96
CA ASN A 248 50.53 40.58 -26.95
C ASN A 248 51.97 40.20 -27.32
N GLU A 249 52.19 38.99 -27.83
CA GLU A 249 53.48 38.50 -28.31
C GLU A 249 53.93 39.28 -29.56
N GLU A 250 53.03 39.60 -30.49
CA GLU A 250 53.26 40.49 -31.64
C GLU A 250 53.61 41.91 -31.20
N LEU A 251 52.90 42.48 -30.22
CA LEU A 251 53.22 43.79 -29.66
C LEU A 251 54.60 43.79 -28.99
N ARG A 252 54.94 42.73 -28.25
CA ARG A 252 56.28 42.54 -27.68
C ARG A 252 57.34 42.38 -28.77
N CYS A 253 57.05 41.65 -29.84
CA CYS A 253 57.94 41.48 -30.98
C CYS A 253 58.12 42.77 -31.76
N THR A 254 57.06 43.55 -32.01
CA THR A 254 57.17 44.87 -32.66
C THR A 254 57.88 45.87 -31.77
N GLN A 255 57.70 45.81 -30.44
CA GLN A 255 58.46 46.62 -29.50
C GLN A 255 59.93 46.20 -29.44
N ALA A 256 60.22 44.90 -29.42
CA ALA A 256 61.57 44.36 -29.51
C ALA A 256 62.19 44.60 -30.89
N GLN A 257 61.41 44.65 -31.97
CA GLN A 257 61.83 44.98 -33.32
C GLN A 257 62.02 46.49 -33.46
N GLN A 258 61.28 47.33 -32.74
CA GLN A 258 61.51 48.76 -32.63
C GLN A 258 62.79 49.01 -31.85
N ASP A 259 63.00 48.35 -30.71
CA ASP A 259 64.26 48.38 -29.96
C ASP A 259 65.40 47.81 -30.79
N GLN A 260 65.16 46.71 -31.50
CA GLN A 260 66.12 46.14 -32.44
C GLN A 260 66.33 47.04 -33.63
N LEU A 261 65.38 47.78 -34.19
CA LEU A 261 65.56 48.76 -35.27
C LEU A 261 66.24 50.03 -34.76
N LEU A 262 66.04 50.42 -33.49
CA LEU A 262 66.90 51.39 -32.81
C LEU A 262 68.33 50.83 -32.68
N HIS A 263 68.49 49.51 -32.51
CA HIS A 263 69.76 48.78 -32.52
C HIS A 263 70.27 48.33 -33.91
N ALA A 264 69.44 48.28 -34.97
CA ALA A 264 69.62 47.63 -36.29
C ALA A 264 69.48 48.65 -37.44
N ARG A 265 69.08 49.88 -37.11
CA ARG A 265 69.72 51.09 -37.64
C ARG A 265 71.25 51.02 -37.50
N LYS A 266 71.78 50.10 -36.68
CA LYS A 266 73.19 49.70 -36.76
C LYS A 266 73.47 48.58 -37.78
N TYR A 267 72.64 47.54 -38.02
CA TYR A 267 72.95 46.38 -38.93
C TYR A 267 71.68 45.60 -39.42
N GLN A 268 71.55 45.22 -40.71
CA GLN A 268 70.29 44.84 -41.43
C GLN A 268 70.23 43.39 -42.05
N THR A 269 69.02 42.92 -42.47
CA THR A 269 68.57 41.79 -43.40
C THR A 269 68.34 40.35 -42.84
N GLY A 270 67.34 39.48 -43.17
CA GLY A 270 66.09 39.46 -44.00
C GLY A 270 65.39 38.05 -44.14
N SER A 271 64.05 38.04 -44.36
CA SER A 271 63.12 37.05 -45.01
C SER A 271 62.33 35.91 -44.26
N PRO A 272 61.01 35.66 -44.60
CA PRO A 272 60.11 34.60 -44.04
C PRO A 272 59.38 33.66 -45.07
N SER A 273 58.83 32.50 -44.63
CA SER A 273 57.56 31.85 -45.12
C SER A 273 57.25 30.51 -44.40
N HIS A 274 55.99 30.22 -43.97
CA HIS A 274 55.42 28.86 -43.75
C HIS A 274 53.95 28.93 -43.22
N ASP A 275 52.94 28.58 -44.04
CA ASP A 275 51.52 28.55 -43.58
C ASP A 275 50.64 27.42 -44.16
N ASN A 276 51.20 26.39 -44.81
CA ASN A 276 50.41 25.34 -45.49
C ASN A 276 50.77 23.90 -45.05
N LEU A 277 50.70 23.57 -43.75
CA LEU A 277 51.05 22.22 -43.26
C LEU A 277 49.93 21.48 -42.48
N ALA A 278 48.93 22.19 -41.95
CA ALA A 278 47.96 21.58 -41.02
C ALA A 278 46.88 20.73 -41.72
N ALA A 279 46.52 21.05 -42.97
CA ALA A 279 45.43 20.38 -43.68
C ALA A 279 45.83 19.03 -44.30
N GLU A 280 47.11 18.66 -44.34
CA GLU A 280 47.60 17.46 -45.05
C GLU A 280 47.82 16.25 -44.11
N MET A 281 47.71 16.42 -42.80
CA MET A 281 48.09 15.41 -41.79
C MET A 281 47.00 14.38 -41.39
N LEU A 282 45.76 14.51 -41.83
CA LEU A 282 44.67 13.58 -41.47
C LEU A 282 44.56 12.38 -42.43
N PRO A 283 44.65 11.12 -41.96
CA PRO A 283 44.59 9.93 -42.81
C PRO A 283 43.28 9.84 -43.61
N ILE A 284 43.36 9.31 -44.82
CA ILE A 284 42.31 9.37 -45.86
C ILE A 284 41.04 8.63 -45.42
N GLU A 285 41.16 7.54 -44.67
CA GLU A 285 40.06 6.70 -44.20
C GLU A 285 39.14 7.44 -43.23
N TYR A 286 39.69 8.34 -42.41
CA TYR A 286 38.91 9.15 -41.47
C TYR A 286 38.13 10.27 -42.18
N ARG A 287 38.68 10.81 -43.28
CA ARG A 287 37.98 11.81 -44.10
C ARG A 287 36.78 11.20 -44.81
N GLU A 288 36.95 10.02 -45.40
CA GLU A 288 35.84 9.31 -46.05
C GLU A 288 34.74 8.90 -45.08
N LYS A 289 35.11 8.48 -43.85
CA LYS A 289 34.15 8.16 -42.80
C LYS A 289 33.39 9.39 -42.31
N PHE A 290 34.08 10.52 -42.17
CA PHE A 290 33.45 11.79 -41.81
C PHE A 290 32.43 12.25 -42.87
N ILE A 291 32.80 12.19 -44.15
CA ILE A 291 31.90 12.55 -45.26
C ILE A 291 30.67 11.63 -45.31
N ARG A 292 30.87 10.31 -45.13
CA ARG A 292 29.78 9.33 -45.08
C ARG A 292 28.82 9.58 -43.93
N LEU A 293 29.33 9.78 -42.72
CA LEU A 293 28.51 10.06 -41.53
C LEU A 293 27.83 11.43 -41.62
N GLN A 294 28.44 12.41 -42.27
CA GLN A 294 27.83 13.71 -42.51
C GLN A 294 26.69 13.62 -43.52
N HIS A 295 26.86 12.81 -44.57
CA HIS A 295 25.80 12.52 -45.54
C HIS A 295 24.65 11.74 -44.91
N GLU A 296 24.94 10.70 -44.13
CA GLU A 296 23.95 9.89 -43.40
C GLU A 296 23.13 10.74 -42.42
N ASN A 297 23.79 11.59 -41.61
CA ASN A 297 23.08 12.51 -40.71
C ASN A 297 22.19 13.51 -41.47
N LYS A 298 22.63 13.97 -42.65
CA LYS A 298 21.80 14.84 -43.50
C LYS A 298 20.56 14.11 -44.01
N MET A 299 20.70 12.85 -44.43
CA MET A 299 19.58 12.03 -44.91
C MET A 299 18.60 11.69 -43.79
N LEU A 300 19.08 11.37 -42.59
CA LEU A 300 18.23 11.09 -41.43
C LEU A 300 17.41 12.32 -41.00
N ARG A 301 17.99 13.53 -41.06
CA ARG A 301 17.25 14.78 -40.79
C ARG A 301 16.14 15.02 -41.79
N LEU A 302 16.40 14.82 -43.08
CA LEU A 302 15.39 14.99 -44.12
C LEU A 302 14.24 13.99 -43.99
N GLN A 303 14.54 12.72 -43.65
CA GLN A 303 13.51 11.71 -43.40
C GLN A 303 12.64 12.05 -42.18
N GLN A 304 13.25 12.56 -41.11
CA GLN A 304 12.51 13.00 -39.94
C GLN A 304 11.62 14.21 -40.26
N GLU A 305 12.14 15.21 -40.96
CA GLU A 305 11.38 16.38 -41.42
C GLU A 305 10.20 16.00 -42.33
N GLU A 306 10.36 15.04 -43.25
CA GLU A 306 9.26 14.53 -44.08
C GLU A 306 8.16 13.87 -43.22
N SER A 307 8.54 13.00 -42.28
CA SER A 307 7.58 12.33 -41.39
C SER A 307 6.82 13.29 -40.48
N GLU A 308 7.49 14.35 -40.02
CA GLU A 308 6.88 15.40 -39.20
C GLU A 308 5.93 16.27 -40.04
N ASN A 309 6.30 16.59 -41.28
CA ASN A 309 5.46 17.35 -42.21
C ASN A 309 4.20 16.59 -42.64
N GLU A 310 4.30 15.28 -42.88
CA GLU A 310 3.15 14.41 -43.16
C GLU A 310 2.16 14.45 -41.98
N ARG A 311 2.66 14.28 -40.75
CA ARG A 311 1.85 14.32 -39.53
C ARG A 311 1.20 15.69 -39.29
N ILE A 312 1.90 16.78 -39.61
CA ILE A 312 1.32 18.14 -39.56
C ILE A 312 0.18 18.28 -40.57
N THR A 313 0.35 17.75 -41.77
CA THR A 313 -0.66 17.82 -42.84
C THR A 313 -1.93 17.05 -42.45
N GLU A 314 -1.79 15.82 -41.93
CA GLU A 314 -2.92 15.02 -41.44
C GLU A 314 -3.70 15.72 -40.32
N LEU A 315 -2.98 16.34 -39.38
CA LEU A 315 -3.60 17.11 -38.29
C LEU A 315 -4.33 18.36 -38.80
N GLN A 316 -3.80 19.01 -39.84
CA GLN A 316 -4.48 20.14 -40.48
C GLN A 316 -5.77 19.71 -41.18
N GLU A 317 -5.76 18.58 -41.91
CA GLU A 317 -6.97 18.05 -42.55
C GLU A 317 -8.06 17.68 -41.53
N LEU A 318 -7.71 17.00 -40.44
CA LEU A 318 -8.66 16.66 -39.37
C LEU A 318 -9.26 17.91 -38.70
N LEU A 319 -8.45 18.96 -38.53
CA LEU A 319 -8.91 20.24 -38.00
C LEU A 319 -9.91 20.92 -38.97
N GLU A 320 -9.65 20.86 -40.27
CA GLU A 320 -10.55 21.39 -41.29
C GLU A 320 -11.85 20.58 -41.41
N GLU A 321 -11.79 19.25 -41.31
CA GLU A 321 -12.94 18.34 -41.22
C GLU A 321 -13.84 18.72 -40.02
N ALA A 322 -13.25 18.86 -38.83
CA ALA A 322 -13.97 19.24 -37.63
C ALA A 322 -14.58 20.65 -37.74
N ARG A 323 -13.86 21.61 -38.34
CA ARG A 323 -14.37 22.95 -38.60
C ARG A 323 -15.55 22.94 -39.58
N ARG A 324 -15.49 22.14 -40.64
CA ARG A 324 -16.59 21.96 -41.60
C ARG A 324 -17.83 21.37 -40.91
N GLY A 325 -17.66 20.32 -40.11
CA GLY A 325 -18.77 19.72 -39.35
C GLY A 325 -19.43 20.70 -38.37
N ARG A 326 -18.62 21.50 -37.65
CA ARG A 326 -19.14 22.55 -36.77
C ARG A 326 -19.95 23.60 -37.53
N SER A 327 -19.47 24.02 -38.70
CA SER A 327 -20.19 25.01 -39.52
C SER A 327 -21.53 24.47 -40.02
N GLN A 328 -21.61 23.19 -40.38
CA GLN A 328 -22.87 22.55 -40.80
C GLN A 328 -23.90 22.52 -39.66
N LEU A 329 -23.49 22.09 -38.47
CA LEU A 329 -24.35 22.08 -37.29
C LEU A 329 -24.84 23.48 -36.91
N ASP A 330 -24.01 24.51 -37.07
CA ASP A 330 -24.42 25.89 -36.81
C ASP A 330 -25.50 26.36 -37.80
N THR A 331 -25.34 26.03 -39.09
CA THR A 331 -26.36 26.34 -40.10
C THR A 331 -27.68 25.61 -39.86
N GLU A 332 -27.63 24.34 -39.46
CA GLU A 332 -28.81 23.54 -39.13
C GLU A 332 -29.53 24.09 -37.90
N ASN A 333 -28.79 24.45 -36.85
CA ASN A 333 -29.35 25.09 -35.65
C ASN A 333 -30.04 26.41 -35.96
N ARG A 334 -29.48 27.22 -36.87
CA ARG A 334 -30.12 28.46 -37.32
C ARG A 334 -31.45 28.18 -38.03
N LEU A 335 -31.47 27.25 -38.97
CA LEU A 335 -32.69 26.87 -39.71
C LEU A 335 -33.76 26.30 -38.76
N ASN A 336 -33.37 25.48 -37.79
CA ASN A 336 -34.30 24.96 -36.78
C ASN A 336 -34.90 26.08 -35.92
N ARG A 337 -34.11 27.09 -35.54
CA ARG A 337 -34.65 28.27 -34.82
C ARG A 337 -35.64 29.07 -35.66
N GLU A 338 -35.37 29.27 -36.95
CA GLU A 338 -36.29 29.95 -37.87
C GLU A 338 -37.61 29.17 -37.99
N ARG A 339 -37.53 27.85 -38.14
CA ARG A 339 -38.71 26.97 -38.21
C ARG A 339 -39.58 27.02 -36.97
N ILE A 340 -38.97 27.07 -35.79
CA ILE A 340 -39.69 27.21 -34.52
C ILE A 340 -40.43 28.56 -34.47
N GLY A 341 -39.80 29.64 -34.93
CA GLY A 341 -40.44 30.96 -35.02
C GLY A 341 -41.63 30.99 -35.98
N GLU A 342 -41.50 30.38 -37.16
CA GLU A 342 -42.61 30.27 -38.14
C GLU A 342 -43.82 29.53 -37.54
N LEU A 343 -43.58 28.43 -36.83
CA LEU A 343 -44.64 27.66 -36.19
C LEU A 343 -45.32 28.45 -35.06
N GLN A 344 -44.56 29.23 -34.29
CA GLN A 344 -45.11 30.11 -33.26
C GLN A 344 -46.01 31.19 -33.87
N GLN A 345 -45.59 31.81 -34.98
CA GLN A 345 -46.40 32.82 -35.66
C GLN A 345 -47.70 32.24 -36.22
N GLN A 346 -47.66 31.03 -36.81
CA GLN A 346 -48.87 30.36 -37.30
C GLN A 346 -49.88 30.07 -36.19
N VAL A 347 -49.41 29.68 -35.00
CA VAL A 347 -50.28 29.48 -33.83
C VAL A 347 -50.93 30.79 -33.40
N GLU A 348 -50.18 31.89 -33.41
CA GLU A 348 -50.65 33.21 -33.01
C GLU A 348 -51.68 33.80 -34.01
N ASP A 349 -51.47 33.59 -35.31
CA ASP A 349 -52.38 34.03 -36.37
C ASP A 349 -53.70 33.25 -36.33
N LEU A 350 -53.65 31.93 -36.08
CA LEU A 350 -54.84 31.11 -35.87
C LEU A 350 -55.65 31.56 -34.66
N GLN A 351 -54.99 31.96 -33.57
CA GLN A 351 -55.65 32.53 -32.39
C GLN A 351 -56.34 33.86 -32.69
N LYS A 352 -55.74 34.74 -33.50
CA LYS A 352 -56.33 36.02 -33.92
C LYS A 352 -57.50 35.88 -34.91
N ALA A 353 -57.41 34.94 -35.84
CA ALA A 353 -58.50 34.66 -36.79
C ALA A 353 -59.77 34.18 -36.07
N LEU A 354 -59.61 33.44 -34.97
CA LEU A 354 -60.73 32.99 -34.13
C LEU A 354 -61.43 34.15 -33.40
N GLN A 355 -60.72 35.26 -33.10
CA GLN A 355 -61.28 36.41 -32.39
C GLN A 355 -62.07 37.39 -33.28
N THR A 356 -61.82 37.41 -34.60
CA THR A 356 -62.35 38.47 -35.48
C THR A 356 -63.70 38.14 -36.16
N GLN A 357 -64.19 36.89 -36.12
CA GLN A 357 -65.48 36.51 -36.76
C GLN A 357 -66.75 36.76 -35.94
N GLY A 358 -66.67 37.42 -34.78
CA GLY A 358 -67.81 37.62 -33.87
C GLY A 358 -68.58 38.94 -34.01
N ALA A 359 -69.19 39.28 -35.16
CA ALA A 359 -70.15 40.41 -35.22
C ALA A 359 -71.09 40.45 -36.46
N LYS A 360 -72.32 39.90 -36.35
CA LYS A 360 -73.65 40.51 -36.64
C LYS A 360 -74.75 39.47 -36.99
N PRO A 361 -76.04 39.74 -36.70
CA PRO A 361 -77.05 38.72 -36.41
C PRO A 361 -78.16 38.61 -37.47
N GLU A 362 -78.54 37.37 -37.83
CA GLU A 362 -79.91 37.05 -38.29
C GLU A 362 -80.49 35.90 -37.44
N ASP A 363 -81.36 36.33 -36.53
CA ASP A 363 -82.68 35.82 -36.20
C ASP A 363 -82.91 34.36 -35.73
N SER A 364 -83.39 34.27 -34.48
CA SER A 364 -84.00 33.11 -33.80
C SER A 364 -83.14 31.86 -33.58
N HIS A 365 -82.64 31.19 -34.61
CA HIS A 365 -81.87 29.96 -34.45
C HIS A 365 -80.44 30.23 -33.95
N LEU A 366 -79.82 31.28 -34.50
CA LEU A 366 -78.54 31.81 -34.00
C LEU A 366 -78.67 32.34 -32.57
N LYS A 367 -79.83 32.91 -32.19
CA LYS A 367 -80.06 33.38 -30.81
C LYS A 367 -80.14 32.21 -29.83
N ARG A 368 -80.88 31.14 -30.14
CA ARG A 368 -80.90 29.92 -29.29
C ARG A 368 -79.54 29.23 -29.24
N LYS A 369 -78.79 29.18 -30.34
CA LYS A 369 -77.42 28.65 -30.33
C LYS A 369 -76.48 29.55 -29.53
N LEU A 370 -76.66 30.86 -29.59
CA LEU A 370 -75.89 31.82 -28.79
C LEU A 370 -76.23 31.68 -27.30
N ASP A 371 -77.49 31.52 -26.95
CA ASP A 371 -77.92 31.27 -25.57
C ASP A 371 -77.39 29.91 -25.07
N ALA A 372 -77.43 28.86 -25.90
CA ALA A 372 -76.84 27.56 -25.59
C ALA A 372 -75.31 27.63 -25.45
N HIS A 373 -74.63 28.37 -26.33
CA HIS A 373 -73.19 28.61 -26.21
C HIS A 373 -72.84 29.51 -25.03
N MET A 374 -73.72 30.44 -24.62
CA MET A 374 -73.55 31.25 -23.43
C MET A 374 -73.66 30.39 -22.17
N VAL A 375 -74.60 29.45 -22.14
CA VAL A 375 -74.72 28.46 -21.06
C VAL A 375 -73.49 27.56 -21.04
N GLN A 376 -73.05 27.02 -22.18
CA GLN A 376 -71.82 26.22 -22.25
C GLN A 376 -70.56 27.02 -21.90
N LEU A 377 -70.52 28.31 -22.22
CA LEU A 377 -69.42 29.21 -21.86
C LEU A 377 -69.41 29.45 -20.35
N ASN A 378 -70.58 29.66 -19.74
CA ASN A 378 -70.72 29.78 -18.29
C ASN A 378 -70.36 28.46 -17.59
N GLU A 379 -70.82 27.31 -18.09
CA GLU A 379 -70.44 25.99 -17.57
C GLU A 379 -68.93 25.75 -17.69
N ALA A 380 -68.32 26.10 -18.83
CA ALA A 380 -66.89 26.02 -19.02
C ALA A 380 -66.13 27.01 -18.12
N GLN A 381 -66.67 28.21 -17.88
CA GLN A 381 -66.11 29.20 -16.96
C GLN A 381 -66.21 28.73 -15.50
N ASP A 382 -67.31 28.09 -15.11
CA ASP A 382 -67.50 27.46 -13.81
C ASP A 382 -66.54 26.27 -13.62
N GLU A 383 -66.33 25.46 -14.66
CA GLU A 383 -65.32 24.40 -14.66
C GLU A 383 -63.90 24.95 -14.57
N ILE A 384 -63.59 26.04 -15.28
CA ILE A 384 -62.29 26.72 -15.20
C ILE A 384 -62.09 27.32 -13.80
N MET A 385 -63.13 27.92 -13.21
CA MET A 385 -63.07 28.46 -11.85
C MET A 385 -62.84 27.34 -10.82
N LYS A 386 -63.57 26.21 -10.93
CA LYS A 386 -63.32 25.02 -10.09
C LYS A 386 -61.90 24.46 -10.26
N LYS A 387 -61.39 24.39 -11.49
CA LYS A 387 -60.02 23.93 -11.77
C LYS A 387 -58.97 24.92 -11.23
N LYS A 388 -59.25 26.22 -11.24
CA LYS A 388 -58.39 27.24 -10.63
C LYS A 388 -58.37 27.13 -9.10
N GLU A 389 -59.52 26.93 -8.47
CA GLU A 389 -59.63 26.69 -7.02
C GLU A 389 -58.84 25.43 -6.62
N LEU A 390 -59.00 24.33 -7.36
CA LEU A 390 -58.23 23.10 -7.17
C LEU A 390 -56.72 23.28 -7.36
N LEU A 391 -56.30 24.12 -8.32
CA LEU A 391 -54.88 24.45 -8.51
C LEU A 391 -54.35 25.28 -7.34
N GLU A 392 -55.14 26.22 -6.83
CA GLU A 392 -54.79 27.07 -5.69
C GLU A 392 -54.68 26.26 -4.39
N ASP A 393 -55.53 25.23 -4.21
CA ASP A 393 -55.44 24.26 -3.11
C ASP A 393 -54.23 23.32 -3.22
N LEU A 394 -53.80 22.96 -4.44
CA LEU A 394 -52.62 22.12 -4.69
C LEU A 394 -51.30 22.91 -4.67
N GLN A 395 -51.35 24.23 -4.80
CA GLN A 395 -50.19 25.13 -4.78
C GLN A 395 -49.41 25.14 -3.44
N PRO A 396 -50.03 25.12 -2.24
CA PRO A 396 -49.32 24.98 -0.98
C PRO A 396 -48.61 23.62 -0.84
N ASP A 397 -49.18 22.52 -1.37
CA ASP A 397 -48.53 21.21 -1.36
C ASP A 397 -47.35 21.16 -2.33
N ALA A 398 -47.47 21.75 -3.52
CA ALA A 398 -46.37 21.84 -4.48
C ALA A 398 -45.19 22.69 -3.92
N THR A 399 -45.49 23.81 -3.27
CA THR A 399 -44.47 24.66 -2.63
C THR A 399 -43.85 24.00 -1.40
N GLN A 400 -44.63 23.31 -0.57
CA GLN A 400 -44.10 22.55 0.56
C GLN A 400 -43.23 21.36 0.11
N THR A 401 -43.59 20.71 -1.00
CA THR A 401 -42.78 19.65 -1.61
C THR A 401 -41.48 20.20 -2.19
N SER A 402 -41.51 21.39 -2.81
CA SER A 402 -40.32 22.10 -3.27
C SER A 402 -39.37 22.44 -2.12
N VAL A 403 -39.87 22.97 -1.00
CA VAL A 403 -39.05 23.31 0.17
C VAL A 403 -38.43 22.05 0.79
N LYS A 404 -39.20 20.95 0.92
CA LYS A 404 -38.67 19.66 1.39
C LYS A 404 -37.60 19.11 0.45
N MET A 405 -37.76 19.28 -0.87
CA MET A 405 -36.75 18.90 -1.85
C MET A 405 -35.47 19.72 -1.65
N ASP A 406 -35.57 21.03 -1.47
CA ASP A 406 -34.42 21.91 -1.23
C ASP A 406 -33.69 21.57 0.09
N GLU A 407 -34.43 21.26 1.15
CA GLU A 407 -33.87 20.80 2.43
C GLU A 407 -33.12 19.47 2.28
N LEU A 408 -33.70 18.51 1.56
CA LEU A 408 -33.06 17.22 1.28
C LEU A 408 -31.82 17.40 0.42
N VAL A 409 -31.86 18.25 -0.61
CA VAL A 409 -30.69 18.57 -1.45
C VAL A 409 -29.57 19.23 -0.62
N ALA A 410 -29.91 20.16 0.28
CA ALA A 410 -28.95 20.78 1.18
C ALA A 410 -28.34 19.77 2.17
N ALA A 411 -29.15 18.86 2.71
CA ALA A 411 -28.68 17.79 3.59
C ALA A 411 -27.75 16.82 2.86
N LEU A 412 -28.06 16.48 1.60
CA LEU A 412 -27.24 15.61 0.75
C LEU A 412 -25.90 16.27 0.44
N LYS A 413 -25.91 17.56 0.07
CA LYS A 413 -24.69 18.33 -0.16
C LYS A 413 -23.80 18.41 1.09
N LYS A 414 -24.41 18.63 2.26
CA LYS A 414 -23.68 18.61 3.54
C LYS A 414 -23.05 17.23 3.82
N LYS A 415 -23.75 16.14 3.51
CA LYS A 415 -23.22 14.77 3.65
C LYS A 415 -22.06 14.50 2.68
N ASP A 416 -22.12 15.02 1.45
CA ASP A 416 -21.02 14.93 0.49
C ASP A 416 -19.77 15.71 0.96
N GLU A 417 -19.97 16.89 1.56
CA GLU A 417 -18.89 17.68 2.16
C GLU A 417 -18.28 16.97 3.38
N ASP A 418 -19.10 16.38 4.25
CA ASP A 418 -18.64 15.55 5.37
C ASP A 418 -17.87 14.30 4.89
N MET A 419 -18.33 13.67 3.81
CA MET A 419 -17.69 12.51 3.19
C MET A 419 -16.32 12.89 2.61
N ARG A 420 -16.24 14.00 1.88
CA ARG A 420 -14.97 14.52 1.35
C ARG A 420 -13.98 14.85 2.47
N ALA A 421 -14.44 15.50 3.55
CA ALA A 421 -13.61 15.78 4.72
C ALA A 421 -13.17 14.50 5.46
N MET A 422 -13.97 13.44 5.41
CA MET A 422 -13.59 12.11 5.93
C MET A 422 -12.53 11.46 5.04
N GLU A 423 -12.68 11.51 3.72
CA GLU A 423 -11.72 10.99 2.74
C GLU A 423 -10.35 11.67 2.87
N ASP A 424 -10.32 13.00 3.01
CA ASP A 424 -9.07 13.75 3.21
C ASP A 424 -8.37 13.35 4.51
N ARG A 425 -9.15 13.13 5.59
CA ARG A 425 -8.61 12.60 6.86
C ARG A 425 -8.06 11.19 6.70
N TYR A 426 -8.75 10.30 6.00
CA TYR A 426 -8.25 8.95 5.71
C TYR A 426 -6.99 8.98 4.88
N LYS A 427 -6.91 9.85 3.87
CA LYS A 427 -5.72 10.04 3.05
C LYS A 427 -4.51 10.47 3.89
N MET A 428 -4.70 11.41 4.81
CA MET A 428 -3.68 11.81 5.78
C MET A 428 -3.22 10.65 6.67
N TYR A 429 -4.14 9.83 7.18
CA TYR A 429 -3.78 8.67 7.99
C TYR A 429 -3.01 7.61 7.19
N LEU A 430 -3.38 7.38 5.94
CA LEU A 430 -2.66 6.49 5.03
C LEU A 430 -1.25 7.01 4.73
N GLU A 431 -1.09 8.32 4.52
CA GLU A 431 0.23 8.94 4.37
C GLU A 431 1.09 8.78 5.62
N LYS A 432 0.55 9.08 6.81
CA LYS A 432 1.25 8.85 8.08
C LYS A 432 1.67 7.40 8.26
N ALA A 433 0.80 6.45 7.93
CA ALA A 433 1.13 5.02 7.98
C ALA A 433 2.25 4.67 7.00
N ARG A 434 2.23 5.21 5.76
CA ARG A 434 3.30 5.03 4.78
C ARG A 434 4.63 5.61 5.25
N ASP A 435 4.63 6.77 5.89
CA ASP A 435 5.86 7.38 6.42
C ASP A 435 6.44 6.58 7.58
N VAL A 436 5.60 6.05 8.47
CA VAL A 436 6.04 5.11 9.52
C VAL A 436 6.62 3.84 8.91
N ILE A 437 5.99 3.26 7.89
CA ILE A 437 6.54 2.09 7.17
C ILE A 437 7.89 2.44 6.53
N ARG A 438 8.02 3.60 5.89
CA ARG A 438 9.27 4.05 5.27
C ARG A 438 10.38 4.26 6.30
N ALA A 439 10.06 4.76 7.49
CA ALA A 439 10.99 4.93 8.59
C ALA A 439 11.41 3.59 9.22
N LEU A 440 10.52 2.60 9.22
CA LEU A 440 10.80 1.24 9.71
C LEU A 440 11.54 0.37 8.68
N ASP A 441 11.53 0.73 7.39
CA ASP A 441 12.25 -0.01 6.34
C ASP A 441 13.78 0.16 6.48
N PRO A 442 14.53 -0.92 6.78
CA PRO A 442 15.98 -0.86 6.94
C PRO A 442 16.75 -0.44 5.68
N LYS A 443 16.13 -0.50 4.49
CA LYS A 443 16.79 -0.09 3.24
C LYS A 443 16.62 1.41 2.94
N LEU A 444 15.59 2.04 3.48
CA LEU A 444 15.24 3.44 3.21
C LEU A 444 15.58 4.37 4.37
N ASN A 445 15.78 3.83 5.58
CA ASN A 445 16.16 4.61 6.73
C ASN A 445 17.68 4.93 6.71
N PRO A 446 18.08 6.22 6.70
CA PRO A 446 19.49 6.62 6.68
C PRO A 446 20.29 6.10 7.89
N ALA A 447 19.66 5.95 9.06
CA ALA A 447 20.31 5.35 10.23
C ALA A 447 20.63 3.86 10.02
N SER A 448 19.80 3.14 9.26
CA SER A 448 20.04 1.74 8.92
C SER A 448 21.13 1.56 7.87
N ALA A 449 21.25 2.50 6.91
CA ALA A 449 22.36 2.51 5.95
C ALA A 449 23.71 2.73 6.64
N GLU A 450 23.77 3.65 7.62
CA GLU A 450 24.96 3.87 8.43
C GLU A 450 25.33 2.64 9.28
N ILE A 451 24.34 1.99 9.90
CA ILE A 451 24.55 0.73 10.65
C ILE A 451 25.07 -0.39 9.73
N GLN A 452 24.57 -0.50 8.49
CA GLN A 452 25.07 -1.49 7.52
C GLN A 452 26.52 -1.20 7.10
N SER A 453 26.86 0.07 6.86
CA SER A 453 28.24 0.48 6.58
C SER A 453 29.19 0.15 7.73
N LEU A 454 28.78 0.46 8.97
CA LEU A 454 29.57 0.14 10.17
C LEU A 454 29.73 -1.37 10.37
N LYS A 455 28.70 -2.18 10.09
CA LYS A 455 28.81 -3.65 10.10
C LYS A 455 29.79 -4.17 9.05
N ALA A 456 29.77 -3.61 7.85
CA ALA A 456 30.72 -3.97 6.79
C ALA A 456 32.16 -3.64 7.21
N GLN A 457 32.38 -2.45 7.77
CA GLN A 457 33.68 -2.04 8.29
C GLN A 457 34.15 -2.96 9.43
N LEU A 458 33.28 -3.31 10.38
CA LEU A 458 33.59 -4.26 11.45
C LEU A 458 34.02 -5.61 10.87
N SER A 459 33.26 -6.17 9.91
CA SER A 459 33.62 -7.44 9.27
C SER A 459 34.99 -7.39 8.58
N GLU A 460 35.32 -6.28 7.92
CA GLU A 460 36.61 -6.11 7.27
C GLU A 460 37.76 -5.98 8.28
N LYS A 461 37.54 -5.28 9.40
CA LYS A 461 38.50 -5.22 10.50
C LYS A 461 38.69 -6.59 11.15
N GLU A 462 37.63 -7.37 11.34
CA GLU A 462 37.67 -8.75 11.85
C GLU A 462 38.54 -9.64 10.96
N LYS A 463 38.32 -9.58 9.63
CA LYS A 463 39.14 -10.32 8.66
C LYS A 463 40.61 -9.93 8.73
N LYS A 464 40.89 -8.64 8.92
CA LYS A 464 42.26 -8.14 9.05
C LYS A 464 42.93 -8.58 10.35
N ILE A 465 42.18 -8.63 11.45
CA ILE A 465 42.67 -9.19 12.73
C ILE A 465 43.04 -10.65 12.54
N ILE A 466 42.16 -11.47 11.97
CA ILE A 466 42.42 -12.89 11.71
C ILE A 466 43.66 -13.09 10.81
N ALA A 467 43.84 -12.24 9.79
CA ALA A 467 45.02 -12.29 8.93
C ALA A 467 46.31 -11.99 9.70
N LEU A 468 46.32 -10.92 10.51
CA LEU A 468 47.46 -10.53 11.33
C LEU A 468 47.79 -11.57 12.40
N GLU A 469 46.78 -12.21 13.00
CA GLU A 469 46.98 -13.31 13.94
C GLU A 469 47.67 -14.49 13.29
N ARG A 470 47.25 -14.87 12.07
CA ARG A 470 47.91 -15.93 11.28
C ARG A 470 49.35 -15.57 10.92
N GLU A 471 49.61 -14.34 10.53
CA GLU A 471 50.97 -13.86 10.24
C GLU A 471 51.86 -13.90 11.49
N CYS A 472 51.32 -13.52 12.66
CA CYS A 472 52.03 -13.61 13.94
C CYS A 472 52.37 -15.07 14.30
N GLU A 473 51.42 -15.99 14.15
CA GLU A 473 51.63 -17.42 14.37
C GLU A 473 52.73 -17.97 13.44
N GLN A 474 52.69 -17.62 12.16
CA GLN A 474 53.72 -18.01 11.19
C GLN A 474 55.09 -17.43 11.53
N ALA A 475 55.16 -16.18 12.01
CA ALA A 475 56.40 -15.56 12.43
C ALA A 475 57.04 -16.31 13.62
N LYS A 476 56.23 -16.76 14.60
CA LYS A 476 56.71 -17.58 15.72
C LYS A 476 57.27 -18.93 15.25
N LEU A 477 56.62 -19.57 14.28
CA LEU A 477 57.12 -20.82 13.71
C LEU A 477 58.45 -20.63 12.98
N ARG A 478 58.59 -19.56 12.19
CA ARG A 478 59.87 -19.22 11.55
C ARG A 478 60.98 -18.98 12.57
N GLU A 479 60.70 -18.23 13.64
CA GLU A 479 61.68 -17.99 14.71
C GLU A 479 62.09 -19.32 15.39
N TYR A 480 61.16 -20.24 15.59
CA TYR A 480 61.45 -21.56 16.14
C TYR A 480 62.32 -22.39 15.18
N GLU A 481 62.01 -22.40 13.89
CA GLU A 481 62.83 -23.04 12.85
C GLU A 481 64.26 -22.47 12.81
N GLU A 482 64.40 -21.14 12.85
CA GLU A 482 65.70 -20.46 12.90
C GLU A 482 66.52 -20.90 14.13
N LYS A 483 65.90 -20.98 15.31
CA LYS A 483 66.56 -21.46 16.54
C LYS A 483 67.02 -22.91 16.41
N LEU A 484 66.21 -23.78 15.80
CA LEU A 484 66.61 -25.16 15.52
C LEU A 484 67.79 -25.23 14.55
N ILE A 485 67.78 -24.43 13.48
CA ILE A 485 68.87 -24.34 12.51
C ILE A 485 70.16 -23.88 13.20
N VAL A 486 70.10 -22.81 14.00
CA VAL A 486 71.27 -22.31 14.76
C VAL A 486 71.81 -23.39 15.70
N THR A 487 70.95 -24.09 16.43
CA THR A 487 71.34 -25.17 17.34
C THR A 487 72.00 -26.33 16.59
N ALA A 488 71.43 -26.75 15.45
CA ALA A 488 71.99 -27.80 14.61
C ALA A 488 73.37 -27.42 14.06
N TRP A 489 73.56 -26.17 13.62
CA TRP A 489 74.86 -25.65 13.17
C TRP A 489 75.89 -25.60 14.29
N TYR A 490 75.50 -25.14 15.48
CA TYR A 490 76.38 -25.12 16.65
C TYR A 490 76.84 -26.53 17.03
N ASN A 491 75.92 -27.49 17.12
CA ASN A 491 76.23 -28.89 17.42
C ASN A 491 77.14 -29.51 16.35
N LYS A 492 76.87 -29.25 15.07
CA LYS A 492 77.72 -29.72 13.97
C LYS A 492 79.13 -29.13 14.04
N SER A 493 79.24 -27.84 14.36
CA SER A 493 80.54 -27.17 14.56
C SER A 493 81.32 -27.77 15.73
N LEU A 494 80.67 -27.99 16.88
CA LEU A 494 81.28 -28.67 18.02
C LEU A 494 81.73 -30.08 17.68
N ASN A 495 80.93 -30.85 16.93
CA ASN A 495 81.31 -32.19 16.50
C ASN A 495 82.54 -32.17 15.58
N PHE A 496 82.64 -31.22 14.65
CA PHE A 496 83.85 -31.05 13.84
C PHE A 496 85.06 -30.69 14.68
N GLN A 497 84.92 -29.81 15.67
CA GLN A 497 86.00 -29.49 16.61
C GLN A 497 86.43 -30.73 17.41
N LYS A 498 85.47 -31.52 17.91
CA LYS A 498 85.71 -32.78 18.61
C LYS A 498 86.48 -33.77 17.73
N ILE A 499 86.01 -34.03 16.50
CA ILE A 499 86.70 -34.93 15.55
C ILE A 499 88.10 -34.42 15.22
N ALA A 500 88.29 -33.10 15.05
CA ALA A 500 89.60 -32.52 14.78
C ALA A 500 90.57 -32.67 15.96
N ILE A 501 90.08 -32.52 17.20
CA ILE A 501 90.85 -32.76 18.43
C ILE A 501 91.16 -34.25 18.59
N GLU A 502 90.17 -35.12 18.43
CA GLU A 502 90.32 -36.58 18.49
C GLU A 502 91.32 -37.06 17.45
N SER A 503 91.34 -36.50 16.23
CA SER A 503 92.33 -36.81 15.19
C SER A 503 93.76 -36.41 15.57
N ARG A 504 93.93 -35.29 16.30
CA ARG A 504 95.23 -34.87 16.85
C ARG A 504 95.70 -35.77 17.99
N LEU A 505 94.78 -36.27 18.81
CA LEU A 505 95.06 -37.17 19.92
C LEU A 505 95.31 -38.61 19.46
N SER A 506 94.54 -39.11 18.49
CA SER A 506 94.68 -40.46 17.90
C SER A 506 95.86 -40.57 16.92
N GLY A 507 96.30 -39.47 16.31
CA GLY A 507 97.58 -39.38 15.60
C GLY A 507 98.82 -39.62 16.47
N ARG A 508 98.65 -39.81 17.79
CA ARG A 508 99.74 -40.09 18.73
C ARG A 508 99.89 -41.58 19.10
N SER A 509 98.94 -42.45 18.71
CA SER A 509 98.90 -43.85 19.16
C SER A 509 99.13 -44.92 18.10
N ASN A 510 99.24 -44.60 16.81
CA ASN A 510 99.66 -45.56 15.77
C ASN A 510 100.73 -44.93 14.86
N SER A 511 101.96 -44.87 15.36
CA SER A 511 103.15 -44.49 14.59
C SER A 511 103.83 -45.74 14.02
N LEU A 512 103.81 -45.88 12.69
CA LEU A 512 104.62 -46.86 11.96
C LEU A 512 105.32 -46.29 10.70
N VAL A 513 105.50 -44.96 10.59
CA VAL A 513 106.24 -44.32 9.48
C VAL A 513 107.02 -43.08 9.98
N PRO A 514 108.27 -42.84 9.52
CA PRO A 514 109.34 -42.23 10.33
C PRO A 514 109.33 -40.69 10.38
N PRO A 515 110.03 -40.09 11.37
CA PRO A 515 110.03 -38.65 11.57
C PRO A 515 110.89 -37.97 10.49
N GLY A 516 110.35 -36.98 9.78
CA GLY A 516 111.20 -36.17 8.89
C GLY A 516 110.58 -35.33 7.78
N GLN A 517 109.25 -35.16 7.66
CA GLN A 517 108.72 -34.23 6.66
C GLN A 517 108.48 -32.84 7.26
N SER A 518 109.25 -31.85 6.81
CA SER A 518 109.10 -30.46 7.23
C SER A 518 107.82 -29.85 6.63
N PHE A 519 107.23 -28.91 7.37
CA PHE A 519 105.98 -28.19 7.05
C PHE A 519 105.92 -27.65 5.60
N LEU A 520 107.07 -27.26 5.04
CA LEU A 520 107.18 -26.77 3.66
C LEU A 520 106.99 -27.83 2.59
N ALA A 521 107.17 -29.12 2.89
CA ALA A 521 106.91 -30.22 1.97
C ALA A 521 105.40 -30.50 1.85
N GLN A 522 104.68 -30.39 2.96
CA GLN A 522 103.23 -30.58 3.02
C GLN A 522 102.47 -29.43 2.35
N GLN A 523 102.97 -28.19 2.48
CA GLN A 523 102.38 -27.02 1.85
C GLN A 523 102.44 -27.06 0.31
N ARG A 524 103.47 -27.69 -0.28
CA ARG A 524 103.60 -27.81 -1.75
C ARG A 524 102.59 -28.79 -2.37
N GLN A 525 102.16 -29.82 -1.63
CA GLN A 525 101.15 -30.76 -2.13
C GLN A 525 99.75 -30.14 -2.17
N VAL A 526 99.40 -29.33 -1.16
CA VAL A 526 98.09 -28.66 -1.09
C VAL A 526 97.93 -27.59 -2.17
N THR A 527 99.00 -26.88 -2.54
CA THR A 527 98.95 -25.87 -3.62
C THR A 527 98.78 -26.48 -5.01
N ASN A 528 99.28 -27.69 -5.27
CA ASN A 528 99.10 -28.36 -6.56
C ASN A 528 97.68 -28.94 -6.73
N ALA A 529 97.02 -29.36 -5.65
CA ALA A 529 95.66 -29.91 -5.70
C ALA A 529 94.56 -28.85 -5.97
N ARG A 530 94.80 -27.56 -5.66
CA ARG A 530 93.83 -26.48 -5.90
C ARG A 530 93.77 -25.97 -7.35
N ARG A 531 94.75 -26.30 -8.20
CA ARG A 531 94.78 -25.83 -9.61
C ARG A 531 93.86 -26.63 -10.55
N THR A 532 93.32 -27.78 -10.13
CA THR A 532 92.56 -28.69 -11.00
C THR A 532 91.03 -28.58 -10.89
N MET A 533 90.49 -27.66 -10.09
CA MET A 533 89.04 -27.52 -9.88
C MET A 533 88.57 -26.13 -10.30
N SER A 534 88.35 -25.95 -11.61
CA SER A 534 87.61 -24.81 -12.18
C SER A 534 86.10 -25.02 -11.96
N ILE A 535 85.45 -24.08 -11.26
CA ILE A 535 84.02 -24.05 -10.96
C ILE A 535 83.25 -23.44 -12.14
N ASN A 536 82.29 -24.18 -12.69
CA ASN A 536 81.22 -23.65 -13.56
C ASN A 536 80.01 -23.28 -12.69
N MET A 537 79.51 -22.05 -12.83
CA MET A 537 78.26 -21.54 -12.23
C MET A 537 77.21 -21.32 -13.33
N PRO A 538 75.97 -21.82 -13.22
CA PRO A 538 74.88 -21.44 -14.12
C PRO A 538 74.09 -20.23 -13.60
N ALA A 539 73.67 -19.38 -14.54
CA ALA A 539 72.92 -18.14 -14.31
C ALA A 539 71.42 -18.37 -14.03
N THR A 540 70.84 -17.50 -13.20
CA THR A 540 69.42 -17.44 -12.83
C THR A 540 68.61 -16.65 -13.85
N SER A 541 67.49 -17.19 -14.34
CA SER A 541 66.47 -16.46 -15.11
C SER A 541 65.41 -15.87 -14.18
N SER A 542 65.30 -14.54 -14.15
CA SER A 542 64.21 -13.78 -13.53
C SER A 542 62.94 -13.81 -14.40
N LYS A 543 61.77 -13.88 -13.76
CA LYS A 543 60.49 -13.49 -14.34
C LYS A 543 60.26 -12.00 -14.11
#